data_AF-A0A831TDV1-F1
#
_entry.id   AF-A0A831TDV1-F1
#
_cell.length_a   1.000
_cell.length_b   1.000
_cell.length_c   1.000
_cell.angle_alpha   90.00
_cell.angle_beta   90.00
_cell.angle_gamma   90.00
#
_symmetry.space_group_name_H-M   'P 1'
#
loop_
_entity.id
_entity.type
_entity.pdbx_description
1 polymer ?
#
loop_
_entity_poly.entity_id
_entity_poly.type
_entity_poly.pdbx_seq_one_letter_code
_entity_poly.pdbx_strand_id
1 'polypeptide(L)'
;MGRSRPFAHLHLHTEFSLLDGLGRVPEYIARAKQLGMEHVAITDHGVMYGVIDWYKAAKAAELHPILGVEAYLAPRTIEDRDKSSYHLLLLAENERGYRNLLKLSSKASLDGFYYKPRIDLDLLAEHAEGIIATSACLKGPVAANLLNGSEEEARRFALKLREIFGPDRFFIELQDHGLPEQQQVNRKLIRLARELGLPLVATNDVHYLDQADAAVQDLLVCIQTNTTIHDPKRMRMQSDQLYFKSAEEMWRVFEDVPEALENTVRLAERCQVELEFGRLHLPDPGVPEGMTADEYLAQLCWEGIHQRYPEITEEVRRRLEYELDVIKQTGFSSYMLIVRDFADFARRERIPFGVRGSAAASIVLYALGITDIDPLANRLVFERFLNLERREMPD
;
A
#
# COMPACT_ATOMS: atom_id res chain seq x y z
N MET A 1 -26.16 -25.68 16.66
CA MET A 1 -25.38 -24.87 15.72
C MET A 1 -23.91 -25.16 15.98
N GLY A 2 -23.25 -25.92 15.10
CA GLY A 2 -21.80 -26.15 15.24
C GLY A 2 -21.07 -24.82 15.09
N ARG A 3 -20.10 -24.54 15.97
CA ARG A 3 -19.24 -23.36 15.81
C ARG A 3 -18.53 -23.48 14.46
N SER A 4 -18.78 -22.51 13.56
CA SER A 4 -18.00 -22.37 12.34
C SER A 4 -16.53 -22.22 12.71
N ARG A 5 -15.65 -22.99 12.06
CA ARG A 5 -14.21 -22.90 12.32
C ARG A 5 -13.66 -21.67 11.57
N PRO A 6 -12.95 -20.74 12.25
CA PRO A 6 -12.50 -19.51 11.62
C PRO A 6 -11.37 -19.78 10.61
N PHE A 7 -11.21 -18.87 9.66
CA PHE A 7 -10.15 -18.87 8.65
C PHE A 7 -9.95 -17.43 8.14
N ALA A 8 -8.71 -17.06 7.81
CA ALA A 8 -8.38 -15.77 7.22
C ALA A 8 -7.59 -15.97 5.91
N HIS A 9 -8.02 -15.32 4.82
CA HIS A 9 -7.22 -15.26 3.60
C HIS A 9 -6.04 -14.31 3.82
N LEU A 10 -4.83 -14.87 3.75
CA LEU A 10 -3.56 -14.12 3.90
C LEU A 10 -2.85 -13.84 2.56
N HIS A 11 -3.22 -14.56 1.51
CA HIS A 11 -2.64 -14.45 0.17
C HIS A 11 -3.76 -14.16 -0.83
N LEU A 12 -3.87 -12.89 -1.24
CA LEU A 12 -4.96 -12.37 -2.04
C LEU A 12 -4.47 -11.21 -2.93
N HIS A 13 -4.87 -11.29 -4.19
CA HIS A 13 -4.60 -10.33 -5.26
C HIS A 13 -5.87 -9.57 -5.61
N THR A 14 -5.72 -8.25 -5.66
CA THR A 14 -6.77 -7.29 -5.98
C THR A 14 -6.60 -6.77 -7.42
N GLU A 15 -7.46 -5.87 -7.85
CA GLU A 15 -7.31 -5.17 -9.13
C GLU A 15 -5.98 -4.41 -9.27
N PHE A 16 -5.27 -4.18 -8.16
CA PHE A 16 -3.97 -3.53 -8.13
C PHE A 16 -2.79 -4.48 -8.47
N SER A 17 -3.01 -5.79 -8.48
CA SER A 17 -2.16 -6.74 -9.20
C SER A 17 -2.45 -6.63 -10.70
N LEU A 18 -1.91 -5.57 -11.32
CA LEU A 18 -2.29 -5.15 -12.66
C LEU A 18 -2.16 -6.27 -13.69
N LEU A 19 -3.24 -6.45 -14.48
CA LEU A 19 -3.38 -7.47 -15.52
C LEU A 19 -3.33 -8.92 -14.99
N ASP A 20 -3.60 -9.11 -13.70
CA ASP A 20 -3.53 -10.42 -13.06
C ASP A 20 -4.65 -10.61 -12.03
N GLY A 21 -4.75 -9.76 -11.00
CA GLY A 21 -5.88 -9.81 -10.06
C GLY A 21 -7.15 -9.19 -10.65
N LEU A 22 -8.27 -9.90 -10.52
CA LEU A 22 -9.58 -9.49 -11.05
C LEU A 22 -10.48 -8.88 -9.98
N GLY A 23 -10.44 -9.42 -8.76
CA GLY A 23 -11.37 -9.03 -7.70
C GLY A 23 -11.13 -7.61 -7.20
N ARG A 24 -12.22 -6.87 -6.97
CA ARG A 24 -12.16 -5.46 -6.58
C ARG A 24 -12.21 -5.27 -5.07
N VAL A 25 -11.52 -4.26 -4.55
CA VAL A 25 -11.48 -3.97 -3.11
C VAL A 25 -12.87 -3.95 -2.45
N PRO A 26 -13.87 -3.17 -2.92
CA PRO A 26 -15.17 -3.15 -2.25
C PRO A 26 -15.91 -4.49 -2.28
N GLU A 27 -15.69 -5.29 -3.32
CA GLU A 27 -16.35 -6.58 -3.53
C GLU A 27 -15.76 -7.65 -2.59
N TYR A 28 -14.44 -7.70 -2.44
CA TYR A 28 -13.78 -8.56 -1.46
C TYR A 28 -14.22 -8.24 -0.03
N ILE A 29 -14.26 -6.96 0.34
CA ILE A 29 -14.69 -6.54 1.68
C ILE A 29 -16.15 -6.94 1.94
N ALA A 30 -17.04 -6.74 0.97
CA ALA A 30 -18.44 -7.16 1.09
C ALA A 30 -18.56 -8.69 1.22
N ARG A 31 -17.79 -9.45 0.43
CA ARG A 31 -17.80 -10.92 0.45
C ARG A 31 -17.25 -11.48 1.75
N ALA A 32 -16.16 -10.93 2.28
CA ALA A 32 -15.62 -11.30 3.59
C ALA A 32 -16.67 -11.14 4.70
N LYS A 33 -17.40 -10.02 4.70
CA LYS A 33 -18.50 -9.78 5.65
C LYS A 33 -19.65 -10.77 5.49
N GLN A 34 -20.03 -11.10 4.25
CA GLN A 34 -21.06 -12.13 3.97
C GLN A 34 -20.66 -13.52 4.47
N LEU A 35 -19.38 -13.87 4.36
CA LEU A 35 -18.83 -15.15 4.81
C LEU A 35 -18.53 -15.19 6.32
N GLY A 36 -18.74 -14.08 7.04
CA GLY A 36 -18.48 -13.98 8.47
C GLY A 36 -16.99 -14.02 8.83
N MET A 37 -16.11 -13.58 7.93
CA MET A 37 -14.68 -13.44 8.21
C MET A 37 -14.42 -12.16 9.02
N GLU A 38 -13.43 -12.20 9.90
CA GLU A 38 -13.04 -11.05 10.74
C GLU A 38 -11.78 -10.33 10.21
N HIS A 39 -10.92 -11.04 9.49
CA HIS A 39 -9.64 -10.52 9.00
C HIS A 39 -9.49 -10.70 7.48
N VAL A 40 -8.89 -9.71 6.82
CA VAL A 40 -8.74 -9.67 5.37
C VAL A 40 -7.39 -9.09 4.95
N ALA A 41 -6.61 -9.86 4.19
CA ALA A 41 -5.30 -9.43 3.69
C ALA A 41 -5.34 -8.92 2.26
N ILE A 42 -4.46 -7.96 1.97
CA ILE A 42 -4.08 -7.53 0.62
C ILE A 42 -2.59 -7.83 0.40
N THR A 43 -2.26 -8.57 -0.66
CA THR A 43 -0.89 -8.99 -0.95
C THR A 43 -0.59 -8.96 -2.45
N ASP A 44 -0.80 -7.81 -3.07
CA ASP A 44 -0.61 -7.66 -4.51
C ASP A 44 0.82 -7.94 -4.99
N HIS A 45 0.95 -8.27 -6.28
CA HIS A 45 2.21 -8.63 -6.93
C HIS A 45 3.22 -7.47 -6.97
N GLY A 46 4.21 -7.51 -6.08
CA GLY A 46 5.36 -6.61 -6.06
C GLY A 46 5.05 -5.14 -5.74
N VAL A 47 3.80 -4.82 -5.43
CA VAL A 47 3.31 -3.43 -5.27
C VAL A 47 2.36 -3.32 -4.09
N MET A 48 2.20 -2.09 -3.57
CA MET A 48 1.30 -1.78 -2.44
C MET A 48 0.28 -0.70 -2.81
N TYR A 49 -0.13 -0.62 -4.09
CA TYR A 49 -0.95 0.47 -4.61
C TYR A 49 -2.33 0.56 -3.93
N GLY A 50 -2.98 -0.58 -3.70
CA GLY A 50 -4.32 -0.65 -3.13
C GLY A 50 -4.40 -0.58 -1.60
N VAL A 51 -3.27 -0.49 -0.90
CA VAL A 51 -3.22 -0.69 0.57
C VAL A 51 -4.07 0.33 1.33
N ILE A 52 -4.08 1.60 0.92
CA ILE A 52 -4.87 2.64 1.58
C ILE A 52 -6.37 2.44 1.35
N ASP A 53 -6.76 2.10 0.12
CA ASP A 53 -8.16 1.85 -0.23
C ASP A 53 -8.67 0.61 0.50
N TRP A 54 -7.86 -0.46 0.55
CA TRP A 54 -8.14 -1.67 1.33
C TRP A 54 -8.31 -1.38 2.81
N TYR A 55 -7.37 -0.65 3.42
CA TYR A 55 -7.41 -0.32 4.84
C TYR A 55 -8.69 0.46 5.19
N LYS A 56 -9.01 1.50 4.41
CA LYS A 56 -10.22 2.30 4.64
C LYS A 56 -11.49 1.48 4.46
N ALA A 57 -11.57 0.68 3.41
CA ALA A 57 -12.74 -0.16 3.13
C ALA A 57 -12.96 -1.22 4.21
N ALA A 58 -11.90 -1.92 4.63
CA ALA A 58 -11.95 -2.90 5.70
C ALA A 58 -12.38 -2.27 7.04
N LYS A 59 -11.74 -1.18 7.46
CA LYS A 59 -12.10 -0.48 8.71
C LYS A 59 -13.55 0.02 8.68
N ALA A 60 -14.03 0.57 7.55
CA ALA A 60 -15.41 1.01 7.39
C ALA A 60 -16.43 -0.15 7.46
N ALA A 61 -16.01 -1.37 7.08
CA ALA A 61 -16.82 -2.58 7.18
C ALA A 61 -16.72 -3.29 8.54
N GLU A 62 -15.92 -2.75 9.48
CA GLU A 62 -15.57 -3.34 10.78
C GLU A 62 -14.78 -4.65 10.65
N LEU A 63 -13.98 -4.78 9.59
CA LEU A 63 -13.04 -5.88 9.39
C LEU A 63 -11.62 -5.44 9.77
N HIS A 64 -10.80 -6.40 10.19
CA HIS A 64 -9.39 -6.19 10.51
C HIS A 64 -8.51 -6.30 9.25
N PRO A 65 -7.92 -5.18 8.76
CA PRO A 65 -7.06 -5.21 7.59
C PRO A 65 -5.68 -5.76 7.91
N ILE A 66 -5.19 -6.67 7.07
CA ILE A 66 -3.81 -7.14 7.07
C ILE A 66 -3.13 -6.57 5.82
N LEU A 67 -2.00 -5.89 6.02
CA LEU A 67 -1.30 -5.20 4.94
C LEU A 67 -0.07 -6.01 4.54
N GLY A 68 0.04 -6.35 3.27
CA GLY A 68 1.15 -7.14 2.77
C GLY A 68 1.46 -6.89 1.30
N VAL A 69 2.33 -7.73 0.76
CA VAL A 69 2.77 -7.74 -0.64
C VAL A 69 3.30 -9.13 -0.98
N GLU A 70 3.00 -9.64 -2.18
CA GLU A 70 3.71 -10.79 -2.72
C GLU A 70 4.92 -10.28 -3.52
N ALA A 71 6.08 -10.25 -2.88
CA ALA A 71 7.30 -9.68 -3.45
C ALA A 71 7.94 -10.62 -4.48
N TYR A 72 8.56 -10.04 -5.51
CA TYR A 72 9.45 -10.80 -6.40
C TYR A 72 10.85 -10.87 -5.81
N LEU A 73 11.33 -12.07 -5.51
CA LEU A 73 12.67 -12.34 -4.98
C LEU A 73 13.60 -12.76 -6.12
N ALA A 74 14.68 -12.01 -6.34
CA ALA A 74 15.74 -12.42 -7.24
C ALA A 74 16.42 -13.71 -6.74
N PRO A 75 16.78 -14.67 -7.60
CA PRO A 75 17.40 -15.92 -7.16
C PRO A 75 18.73 -15.73 -6.43
N ARG A 76 19.46 -14.64 -6.72
CA ARG A 76 20.74 -14.30 -6.11
C ARG A 76 20.78 -12.84 -5.66
N THR A 77 20.85 -11.90 -6.60
CA THR A 77 20.90 -10.45 -6.35
C THR A 77 20.05 -9.69 -7.36
N ILE A 78 19.59 -8.50 -7.00
CA ILE A 78 18.81 -7.62 -7.88
C ILE A 78 19.61 -7.07 -9.08
N GLU A 79 20.94 -7.05 -9.00
CA GLU A 79 21.82 -6.61 -10.09
C GLU A 79 21.87 -7.61 -11.27
N ASP A 80 21.46 -8.86 -11.02
CA ASP A 80 21.46 -9.90 -12.05
C ASP A 80 20.44 -9.61 -13.15
N ARG A 81 20.88 -9.73 -14.41
CA ARG A 81 20.03 -9.68 -15.60
C ARG A 81 19.32 -11.00 -15.90
N ASP A 82 19.06 -11.80 -14.87
CA ASP A 82 18.20 -12.97 -14.94
C ASP A 82 16.73 -12.53 -14.91
N LYS A 83 15.92 -13.04 -15.83
CA LYS A 83 14.47 -12.76 -15.86
C LYS A 83 13.70 -13.55 -14.81
N SER A 84 14.31 -14.60 -14.26
CA SER A 84 13.68 -15.42 -13.24
C SER A 84 13.55 -14.66 -11.92
N SER A 85 12.47 -14.95 -11.21
CA SER A 85 12.21 -14.47 -9.86
C SER A 85 11.32 -15.47 -9.16
N TYR A 86 11.50 -15.59 -7.86
CA TYR A 86 10.59 -16.30 -6.98
C TYR A 86 9.53 -15.35 -6.45
N HIS A 87 8.42 -15.90 -5.97
CA HIS A 87 7.45 -15.16 -5.19
C HIS A 87 7.74 -15.31 -3.69
N LEU A 88 7.42 -14.30 -2.89
CA LEU A 88 7.56 -14.34 -1.44
C LEU A 88 6.47 -13.48 -0.79
N LEU A 89 5.58 -14.09 -0.02
CA LEU A 89 4.51 -13.37 0.67
C LEU A 89 5.06 -12.71 1.92
N LEU A 90 4.83 -11.40 2.06
CA LEU A 90 5.27 -10.60 3.19
C LEU A 90 4.07 -9.86 3.79
N LEU A 91 3.88 -9.97 5.11
CA LEU A 91 2.81 -9.34 5.88
C LEU A 91 3.41 -8.41 6.93
N ALA A 92 2.84 -7.22 7.08
CA ALA A 92 3.22 -6.29 8.15
C ALA A 92 2.59 -6.74 9.48
N GLU A 93 3.43 -7.19 10.40
CA GLU A 93 3.01 -7.52 11.77
C GLU A 93 2.66 -6.25 12.56
N ASN A 94 3.32 -5.12 12.26
CA ASN A 94 3.15 -3.85 12.95
C ASN A 94 3.57 -2.65 12.08
N GLU A 95 3.49 -1.42 12.60
CA GLU A 95 3.85 -0.20 11.85
C GLU A 95 5.31 -0.19 11.38
N ARG A 96 6.21 -0.82 12.13
CA ARG A 96 7.62 -0.99 11.71
C ARG A 96 7.70 -1.91 10.49
N GLY A 97 6.98 -3.02 10.52
CA GLY A 97 6.80 -3.92 9.39
C GLY A 97 6.22 -3.20 8.17
N TYR A 98 5.15 -2.44 8.34
CA TYR A 98 4.53 -1.67 7.27
C TYR A 98 5.52 -0.68 6.62
N ARG A 99 6.27 0.09 7.43
CA ARG A 99 7.32 0.98 6.91
C ARG A 99 8.41 0.22 6.16
N ASN A 100 8.77 -0.96 6.62
CA ASN A 100 9.75 -1.81 5.95
C ASN A 100 9.21 -2.36 4.62
N LEU A 101 7.93 -2.76 4.55
CA LEU A 101 7.30 -3.14 3.28
C LEU A 101 7.29 -1.99 2.27
N LEU A 102 6.99 -0.75 2.72
CA LEU A 102 7.08 0.43 1.87
C LEU A 102 8.50 0.63 1.33
N LYS A 103 9.53 0.43 2.18
CA LYS A 103 10.94 0.55 1.76
C LYS A 103 11.34 -0.54 0.76
N LEU A 104 10.95 -1.78 1.03
CA LEU A 104 11.18 -2.92 0.14
C LEU A 104 10.53 -2.72 -1.22
N SER A 105 9.23 -2.40 -1.27
CA SER A 105 8.51 -2.14 -2.54
C SER A 105 9.11 -0.94 -3.31
N SER A 106 9.49 0.13 -2.61
CA SER A 106 10.14 1.29 -3.24
C SER A 106 11.49 0.92 -3.85
N LYS A 107 12.36 0.25 -3.09
CA LYS A 107 13.68 -0.18 -3.57
C LYS A 107 13.58 -1.21 -4.69
N ALA A 108 12.62 -2.13 -4.61
CA ALA A 108 12.35 -3.08 -5.69
C ALA A 108 12.03 -2.37 -7.01
N SER A 109 11.32 -1.25 -6.94
CA SER A 109 10.93 -0.45 -8.11
C SER A 109 12.03 0.48 -8.61
N LEU A 110 12.80 1.11 -7.71
CA LEU A 110 13.83 2.08 -8.06
C LEU A 110 15.17 1.43 -8.42
N ASP A 111 15.58 0.43 -7.65
CA ASP A 111 16.91 -0.18 -7.72
C ASP A 111 16.85 -1.58 -8.37
N GLY A 112 15.80 -2.36 -8.06
CA GLY A 112 15.72 -3.78 -8.42
C GLY A 112 14.87 -4.13 -9.63
N PHE A 113 14.37 -3.13 -10.37
CA PHE A 113 13.47 -3.36 -11.49
C PHE A 113 14.21 -3.91 -12.71
N TYR A 114 13.75 -5.06 -13.21
CA TYR A 114 14.17 -5.59 -14.51
C TYR A 114 12.96 -5.89 -15.41
N TYR A 115 12.35 -7.05 -15.26
CA TYR A 115 11.02 -7.35 -15.83
C TYR A 115 9.90 -7.16 -14.79
N LYS A 116 10.27 -7.28 -13.52
CA LYS A 116 9.43 -7.09 -12.33
C LYS A 116 10.24 -6.30 -11.30
N PRO A 117 9.59 -5.59 -10.36
CA PRO A 117 10.29 -4.95 -9.24
C PRO A 117 10.74 -6.04 -8.26
N ARG A 118 12.05 -6.31 -8.21
CA ARG A 118 12.61 -7.41 -7.40
C ARG A 118 13.36 -6.92 -6.19
N ILE A 119 13.35 -7.73 -5.14
CA ILE A 119 14.24 -7.62 -3.97
C ILE A 119 15.20 -8.82 -3.96
N ASP A 120 16.23 -8.79 -3.10
CA ASP A 120 17.09 -9.94 -2.81
C ASP A 120 17.15 -10.22 -1.31
N LEU A 121 17.86 -11.28 -0.93
CA LEU A 121 17.95 -11.73 0.47
C LEU A 121 18.68 -10.72 1.36
N ASP A 122 19.63 -9.96 0.82
CA ASP A 122 20.37 -8.95 1.57
C ASP A 122 19.45 -7.77 1.90
N LEU A 123 18.71 -7.28 0.91
CA LEU A 123 17.72 -6.23 1.14
C LEU A 123 16.60 -6.67 2.10
N LEU A 124 16.16 -7.92 2.00
CA LEU A 124 15.22 -8.51 2.96
C LEU A 124 15.78 -8.51 4.38
N ALA A 125 17.04 -8.89 4.56
CA ALA A 125 17.67 -8.92 5.88
C ALA A 125 17.75 -7.52 6.53
N GLU A 126 18.01 -6.47 5.74
CA GLU A 126 18.03 -5.08 6.22
C GLU A 126 16.67 -4.58 6.72
N HIS A 127 15.58 -5.14 6.19
CA HIS A 127 14.21 -4.66 6.42
C HIS A 127 13.27 -5.70 7.05
N ALA A 128 13.77 -6.81 7.61
CA ALA A 128 12.94 -7.91 8.13
C ALA A 128 12.19 -7.62 9.46
N GLU A 129 12.54 -6.54 10.15
CA GLU A 129 11.91 -6.19 11.43
C GLU A 129 10.41 -5.90 11.25
N GLY A 130 9.55 -6.49 12.09
CA GLY A 130 8.09 -6.34 12.02
C GLY A 130 7.41 -7.00 10.83
N ILE A 131 8.10 -7.82 10.02
CA ILE A 131 7.51 -8.55 8.89
C ILE A 131 7.36 -10.03 9.24
N ILE A 132 6.19 -10.60 8.92
CA ILE A 132 5.95 -12.05 8.81
C ILE A 132 6.08 -12.44 7.35
N ALA A 133 6.79 -13.52 7.06
CA ALA A 133 6.97 -14.04 5.72
C ALA A 133 6.49 -15.49 5.61
N THR A 134 6.05 -15.88 4.42
CA THR A 134 5.74 -17.27 4.11
C THR A 134 6.57 -17.75 2.91
N SER A 135 6.59 -19.05 2.63
CA SER A 135 7.25 -19.59 1.45
C SER A 135 6.51 -19.36 0.12
N ALA A 136 5.35 -18.68 0.14
CA ALA A 136 4.50 -18.35 -1.01
C ALA A 136 3.96 -19.55 -1.82
N CYS A 137 3.54 -19.28 -3.06
CA CYS A 137 2.92 -20.21 -4.00
C CYS A 137 3.93 -21.20 -4.63
N LEU A 138 3.54 -21.91 -5.68
CA LEU A 138 4.43 -22.81 -6.44
C LEU A 138 5.67 -22.12 -7.03
N LYS A 139 5.61 -20.80 -7.24
CA LYS A 139 6.75 -19.98 -7.66
C LYS A 139 7.60 -19.47 -6.49
N GLY A 140 7.27 -19.84 -5.27
CA GLY A 140 8.08 -19.55 -4.10
C GLY A 140 9.41 -20.29 -4.11
N PRO A 141 10.47 -19.76 -3.46
CA PRO A 141 11.81 -20.31 -3.56
C PRO A 141 11.90 -21.73 -2.99
N VAL A 142 11.08 -22.09 -2.00
CA VAL A 142 11.07 -23.44 -1.42
C VAL A 142 10.32 -24.42 -2.33
N ALA A 143 9.07 -24.09 -2.70
CA ALA A 143 8.22 -24.96 -3.52
C ALA A 143 8.81 -25.19 -4.93
N ALA A 144 9.29 -24.14 -5.58
CA ALA A 144 9.87 -24.23 -6.92
C ALA A 144 11.10 -25.15 -6.96
N ASN A 145 11.99 -25.06 -5.96
CA ASN A 145 13.16 -25.92 -5.89
C ASN A 145 12.79 -27.39 -5.57
N LEU A 146 11.78 -27.64 -4.72
CA LEU A 146 11.28 -28.99 -4.46
C LEU A 146 10.65 -29.65 -5.70
N LEU A 147 9.93 -28.88 -6.50
CA LEU A 147 9.36 -29.32 -7.79
C LEU A 147 10.45 -29.67 -8.80
N ASN A 148 11.51 -28.85 -8.86
CA ASN A 148 12.65 -29.07 -9.76
C ASN A 148 13.63 -30.17 -9.27
N GLY A 149 13.35 -30.82 -8.13
CA GLY A 149 14.20 -31.87 -7.58
C GLY A 149 15.45 -31.36 -6.84
N SER A 150 15.55 -30.05 -6.61
CA SER A 150 16.67 -29.40 -5.91
C SER A 150 16.38 -29.28 -4.41
N GLU A 151 16.29 -30.41 -3.71
CA GLU A 151 15.88 -30.46 -2.29
C GLU A 151 16.84 -29.70 -1.35
N GLU A 152 18.14 -29.78 -1.59
CA GLU A 152 19.16 -29.03 -0.83
C GLU A 152 18.96 -27.51 -0.97
N GLU A 153 18.60 -27.04 -2.15
CA GLU A 153 18.40 -25.62 -2.43
C GLU A 153 17.10 -25.11 -1.78
N ALA A 154 16.03 -25.92 -1.81
CA ALA A 154 14.81 -25.62 -1.07
C ALA A 154 15.08 -25.51 0.44
N ARG A 155 15.87 -26.43 1.00
CA ARG A 155 16.30 -26.42 2.40
C ARG A 155 17.14 -25.17 2.72
N ARG A 156 18.07 -24.80 1.82
CA ARG A 156 18.89 -23.58 1.94
C ARG A 156 18.01 -22.33 2.03
N PHE A 157 17.05 -22.16 1.13
CA PHE A 157 16.12 -21.03 1.16
C PHE A 157 15.25 -21.02 2.42
N ALA A 158 14.67 -22.15 2.81
CA ALA A 158 13.85 -22.24 4.02
C ALA A 158 14.63 -21.85 5.29
N LEU A 159 15.87 -22.33 5.42
CA LEU A 159 16.76 -21.97 6.54
C LEU A 159 17.17 -20.50 6.50
N LYS A 160 17.49 -19.96 5.31
CA LYS A 160 17.92 -18.57 5.19
C LYS A 160 16.78 -17.58 5.47
N LEU A 161 15.58 -17.87 5.00
CA LEU A 161 14.39 -17.06 5.31
C LEU A 161 14.05 -17.16 6.81
N ARG A 162 14.15 -18.34 7.42
CA ARG A 162 14.02 -18.50 8.88
C ARG A 162 15.07 -17.69 9.64
N GLU A 163 16.31 -17.65 9.17
CA GLU A 163 17.39 -16.84 9.78
C GLU A 163 17.06 -15.34 9.72
N ILE A 164 16.57 -14.86 8.58
CA ILE A 164 16.23 -13.45 8.34
C ILE A 164 15.04 -13.01 9.20
N PHE A 165 13.94 -13.74 9.17
CA PHE A 165 12.70 -13.33 9.86
C PHE A 165 12.65 -13.83 11.32
N GLY A 166 13.35 -14.91 11.64
CA GLY A 166 13.28 -15.60 12.91
C GLY A 166 12.26 -16.76 12.90
N PRO A 167 12.32 -17.65 13.90
CA PRO A 167 11.53 -18.88 13.95
C PRO A 167 10.02 -18.65 14.03
N ASP A 168 9.58 -17.51 14.58
CA ASP A 168 8.16 -17.19 14.82
C ASP A 168 7.53 -16.33 13.73
N ARG A 169 8.30 -15.96 12.70
CA ARG A 169 7.89 -15.05 11.62
C ARG A 169 8.14 -15.60 10.21
N PHE A 170 8.60 -16.85 10.09
CA PHE A 170 8.69 -17.54 8.80
C PHE A 170 7.87 -18.82 8.80
N PHE A 171 6.95 -18.94 7.83
CA PHE A 171 6.02 -20.06 7.70
C PHE A 171 6.19 -20.76 6.36
N ILE A 172 6.05 -22.07 6.33
CA ILE A 172 5.92 -22.82 5.09
C ILE A 172 4.45 -22.77 4.65
N GLU A 173 4.21 -22.19 3.50
CA GLU A 173 2.88 -21.99 2.92
C GLU A 173 2.42 -23.24 2.16
N LEU A 174 1.17 -23.61 2.38
CA LEU A 174 0.47 -24.68 1.68
C LEU A 174 -0.71 -24.09 0.93
N GLN A 175 -0.86 -24.50 -0.33
CA GLN A 175 -1.96 -24.14 -1.20
C GLN A 175 -2.42 -25.42 -1.90
N ASP A 176 -3.71 -25.57 -2.20
CA ASP A 176 -4.20 -26.71 -2.98
C ASP A 176 -5.32 -26.27 -3.93
N HIS A 177 -4.98 -26.24 -5.21
CA HIS A 177 -5.87 -25.88 -6.30
C HIS A 177 -6.31 -27.12 -7.11
N GLY A 178 -6.16 -28.33 -6.57
CA GLY A 178 -6.49 -29.58 -7.25
C GLY A 178 -5.46 -30.03 -8.29
N LEU A 179 -4.26 -29.43 -8.29
CA LEU A 179 -3.18 -29.76 -9.22
C LEU A 179 -2.32 -30.92 -8.70
N PRO A 180 -2.02 -31.95 -9.52
CA PRO A 180 -1.19 -33.09 -9.10
C PRO A 180 0.21 -32.68 -8.60
N GLU A 181 0.83 -31.69 -9.24
CA GLU A 181 2.14 -31.15 -8.87
C GLU A 181 2.09 -30.49 -7.49
N GLN A 182 0.98 -29.81 -7.19
CA GLN A 182 0.77 -29.12 -5.94
C GLN A 182 0.56 -30.10 -4.76
N GLN A 183 -0.20 -31.17 -4.99
CA GLN A 183 -0.32 -32.25 -4.00
C GLN A 183 1.03 -32.93 -3.70
N GLN A 184 1.86 -33.13 -4.73
CA GLN A 184 3.20 -33.69 -4.56
C GLN A 184 4.12 -32.75 -3.77
N VAL A 185 4.15 -31.46 -4.12
CA VAL A 185 5.01 -30.50 -3.42
C VAL A 185 4.53 -30.26 -1.98
N ASN A 186 3.23 -30.24 -1.71
CA ASN A 186 2.69 -30.08 -0.35
C ASN A 186 3.20 -31.18 0.60
N ARG A 187 3.23 -32.44 0.16
CA ARG A 187 3.80 -33.55 0.96
C ARG A 187 5.27 -33.32 1.29
N LYS A 188 6.05 -32.81 0.33
CA LYS A 188 7.46 -32.47 0.53
C LYS A 188 7.64 -31.26 1.45
N LEU A 189 6.81 -30.22 1.29
CA LEU A 189 6.80 -29.02 2.12
C LEU A 189 6.48 -29.36 3.58
N ILE A 190 5.45 -30.17 3.84
CA ILE A 190 5.09 -30.63 5.18
C ILE A 190 6.24 -31.42 5.81
N ARG A 191 6.86 -32.34 5.05
CA ARG A 191 8.01 -33.09 5.53
C ARG A 191 9.18 -32.17 5.89
N LEU A 192 9.55 -31.27 4.98
CA LEU A 192 10.63 -30.30 5.20
C LEU A 192 10.36 -29.40 6.41
N ALA A 193 9.12 -28.90 6.54
CA ALA A 193 8.69 -28.08 7.66
C ALA A 193 8.87 -28.83 8.99
N ARG A 194 8.45 -30.10 9.07
CA ARG A 194 8.64 -30.95 10.25
C ARG A 194 10.11 -31.21 10.56
N GLU A 195 10.93 -31.51 9.56
CA GLU A 195 12.38 -31.74 9.72
C GLU A 195 13.12 -30.50 10.23
N LEU A 196 12.67 -29.29 9.82
CA LEU A 196 13.28 -28.02 10.22
C LEU A 196 12.63 -27.39 11.45
N GLY A 197 11.49 -27.91 11.93
CA GLY A 197 10.70 -27.29 12.98
C GLY A 197 10.13 -25.93 12.57
N LEU A 198 9.67 -25.81 11.33
CA LEU A 198 9.02 -24.62 10.78
C LEU A 198 7.49 -24.76 10.86
N PRO A 199 6.77 -23.69 11.20
CA PRO A 199 5.31 -23.72 11.22
C PRO A 199 4.73 -23.71 9.80
N LEU A 200 3.52 -24.27 9.66
CA LEU A 200 2.77 -24.32 8.40
C LEU A 200 1.68 -23.24 8.38
N VAL A 201 1.32 -22.74 7.20
CA VAL A 201 0.16 -21.86 7.00
C VAL A 201 -0.55 -22.21 5.71
N ALA A 202 -1.89 -22.26 5.73
CA ALA A 202 -2.70 -22.54 4.54
C ALA A 202 -3.20 -21.24 3.91
N THR A 203 -3.15 -21.14 2.59
CA THR A 203 -3.68 -20.00 1.82
C THR A 203 -4.32 -20.50 0.53
N ASN A 204 -4.91 -19.59 -0.27
CA ASN A 204 -5.58 -19.95 -1.52
C ASN A 204 -5.19 -19.09 -2.73
N ASP A 205 -4.17 -18.23 -2.59
CA ASP A 205 -3.66 -17.41 -3.70
C ASP A 205 -4.78 -16.74 -4.50
N VAL A 206 -5.66 -16.00 -3.81
CA VAL A 206 -6.95 -15.59 -4.39
C VAL A 206 -6.74 -14.53 -5.47
N HIS A 207 -7.29 -14.74 -6.67
CA HIS A 207 -7.22 -13.78 -7.78
C HIS A 207 -8.59 -13.22 -8.20
N TYR A 208 -9.68 -13.92 -7.86
CA TYR A 208 -11.05 -13.54 -8.22
C TYR A 208 -12.04 -13.90 -7.12
N LEU A 209 -13.27 -13.39 -7.21
CA LEU A 209 -14.23 -13.47 -6.11
C LEU A 209 -14.93 -14.83 -6.04
N ASP A 210 -15.58 -15.22 -7.14
CA ASP A 210 -16.38 -16.44 -7.23
C ASP A 210 -15.76 -17.46 -8.17
N GLN A 211 -15.95 -18.76 -7.93
CA GLN A 211 -15.40 -19.83 -8.78
C GLN A 211 -15.77 -19.66 -10.26
N ALA A 212 -16.97 -19.13 -10.55
CA ALA A 212 -17.45 -18.88 -11.90
C ALA A 212 -16.63 -17.82 -12.66
N ASP A 213 -15.91 -16.94 -11.96
CA ASP A 213 -15.07 -15.89 -12.55
C ASP A 213 -13.77 -16.44 -13.15
N ALA A 214 -13.45 -17.72 -12.96
CA ALA A 214 -12.28 -18.36 -13.54
C ALA A 214 -12.19 -18.19 -15.07
N ALA A 215 -13.33 -18.15 -15.77
CA ALA A 215 -13.36 -17.90 -17.21
C ALA A 215 -12.99 -16.45 -17.58
N VAL A 216 -13.36 -15.48 -16.72
CA VAL A 216 -13.01 -14.06 -16.89
C VAL A 216 -11.54 -13.85 -16.56
N GLN A 217 -11.04 -14.49 -15.51
CA GLN A 217 -9.64 -14.50 -15.15
C GLN A 217 -8.76 -15.05 -16.28
N ASP A 218 -9.17 -16.15 -16.92
CA ASP A 218 -8.46 -16.71 -18.07
C ASP A 218 -8.40 -15.74 -19.27
N LEU A 219 -9.44 -14.93 -19.47
CA LEU A 219 -9.43 -13.85 -20.46
C LEU A 219 -8.45 -12.73 -20.08
N LEU A 220 -8.38 -12.36 -18.80
CA LEU A 220 -7.43 -11.36 -18.30
C LEU A 220 -5.97 -11.80 -18.55
N VAL A 221 -5.65 -13.08 -18.31
CA VAL A 221 -4.34 -13.67 -18.63
C VAL A 221 -4.04 -13.59 -20.13
N CYS A 222 -5.04 -13.78 -20.99
CA CYS A 222 -4.86 -13.60 -22.44
C CYS A 222 -4.52 -12.15 -22.80
N ILE A 223 -5.17 -11.16 -22.17
CA ILE A 223 -4.86 -9.73 -22.36
C ILE A 223 -3.44 -9.43 -21.89
N GLN A 224 -3.07 -9.89 -20.69
CA GLN A 224 -1.74 -9.70 -20.11
C GLN A 224 -0.62 -10.25 -21.01
N THR A 225 -0.84 -11.43 -21.58
CA THR A 225 0.15 -12.13 -22.40
C THR A 225 0.07 -11.81 -23.89
N ASN A 226 -0.86 -10.94 -24.29
CA ASN A 226 -1.15 -10.60 -25.68
C ASN A 226 -1.41 -11.85 -26.53
N THR A 227 -2.23 -12.77 -26.02
CA THR A 227 -2.66 -14.01 -26.69
C THR A 227 -4.19 -14.05 -26.84
N THR A 228 -4.71 -15.06 -27.54
CA THR A 228 -6.17 -15.27 -27.70
C THR A 228 -6.62 -16.53 -27.01
N ILE A 229 -7.89 -16.62 -26.58
CA ILE A 229 -8.44 -17.83 -25.94
C ILE A 229 -8.30 -19.10 -26.79
N HIS A 230 -8.21 -18.94 -28.11
CA HIS A 230 -8.08 -20.01 -29.09
C HIS A 230 -6.63 -20.49 -29.30
N ASP A 231 -5.63 -19.78 -28.78
CA ASP A 231 -4.23 -20.22 -28.88
C ASP A 231 -3.99 -21.44 -27.95
N PRO A 232 -3.55 -22.59 -28.50
CA PRO A 232 -3.28 -23.79 -27.70
C PRO A 232 -2.01 -23.67 -26.84
N LYS A 233 -1.10 -22.74 -27.14
CA LYS A 233 0.17 -22.52 -26.43
C LYS A 233 0.13 -21.35 -25.45
N ARG A 234 -1.01 -20.67 -25.31
CA ARG A 234 -1.17 -19.55 -24.38
C ARG A 234 -0.96 -19.99 -22.94
N MET A 235 -0.56 -19.03 -22.11
CA MET A 235 -0.61 -19.19 -20.67
C MET A 235 -2.07 -19.35 -20.22
N ARG A 236 -2.33 -20.32 -19.35
CA ARG A 236 -3.65 -20.58 -18.75
C ARG A 236 -3.47 -20.80 -17.27
N MET A 237 -4.44 -20.35 -16.47
CA MET A 237 -4.56 -20.89 -15.12
C MET A 237 -4.97 -22.35 -15.25
N GLN A 238 -4.24 -23.24 -14.56
CA GLN A 238 -4.47 -24.68 -14.66
C GLN A 238 -5.64 -25.15 -13.79
N SER A 239 -6.27 -24.24 -13.05
CA SER A 239 -7.32 -24.51 -12.08
C SER A 239 -8.31 -23.34 -11.99
N ASP A 240 -9.55 -23.64 -11.61
CA ASP A 240 -10.62 -22.70 -11.26
C ASP A 240 -10.74 -22.44 -9.75
N GLN A 241 -9.74 -22.87 -8.97
CA GLN A 241 -9.79 -22.90 -7.51
C GLN A 241 -9.20 -21.65 -6.82
N LEU A 242 -8.79 -20.61 -7.56
CA LEU A 242 -8.16 -19.39 -7.03
C LEU A 242 -9.18 -18.29 -6.68
N TYR A 243 -10.40 -18.69 -6.30
CA TYR A 243 -11.45 -17.77 -5.87
C TYR A 243 -11.44 -17.55 -4.34
N PHE A 244 -12.23 -16.59 -3.86
CA PHE A 244 -12.36 -16.25 -2.45
C PHE A 244 -13.22 -17.30 -1.69
N LYS A 245 -12.62 -18.46 -1.41
CA LYS A 245 -13.25 -19.59 -0.71
C LYS A 245 -13.77 -19.22 0.68
N SER A 246 -14.86 -19.83 1.09
CA SER A 246 -15.36 -19.80 2.47
C SER A 246 -14.43 -20.56 3.43
N ALA A 247 -14.57 -20.29 4.73
CA ALA A 247 -13.86 -21.04 5.76
C ALA A 247 -14.18 -22.54 5.68
N GLU A 248 -15.44 -22.91 5.45
CA GLU A 248 -15.84 -24.32 5.34
C GLU A 248 -15.13 -25.04 4.18
N GLU A 249 -15.01 -24.39 3.02
CA GLU A 249 -14.27 -24.94 1.88
C GLU A 249 -12.79 -25.11 2.20
N MET A 250 -12.14 -24.10 2.79
CA MET A 250 -10.73 -24.17 3.17
C MET A 250 -10.46 -25.27 4.22
N TRP A 251 -11.37 -25.43 5.19
CA TRP A 251 -11.29 -26.48 6.20
C TRP A 251 -11.48 -27.89 5.64
N ARG A 252 -12.24 -28.05 4.55
CA ARG A 252 -12.33 -29.33 3.83
C ARG A 252 -11.06 -29.62 3.03
N VAL A 253 -10.49 -28.61 2.37
CA VAL A 253 -9.27 -28.77 1.54
C VAL A 253 -8.07 -29.19 2.40
N PHE A 254 -7.91 -28.61 3.59
CA PHE A 254 -6.76 -28.87 4.48
C PHE A 254 -7.16 -29.65 5.75
N GLU A 255 -8.14 -30.57 5.65
CA GLU A 255 -8.62 -31.33 6.80
C GLU A 255 -7.53 -32.15 7.51
N ASP A 256 -6.52 -32.61 6.76
CA ASP A 256 -5.39 -33.40 7.24
C ASP A 256 -4.30 -32.55 7.95
N VAL A 257 -4.35 -31.22 7.82
CA VAL A 257 -3.35 -30.28 8.34
C VAL A 257 -4.02 -29.08 9.01
N PRO A 258 -4.86 -29.30 10.04
CA PRO A 258 -5.64 -28.25 10.67
C PRO A 258 -4.78 -27.14 11.27
N GLU A 259 -3.54 -27.43 11.69
CA GLU A 259 -2.60 -26.45 12.22
C GLU A 259 -2.26 -25.34 11.21
N ALA A 260 -2.26 -25.65 9.91
CA ALA A 260 -1.99 -24.68 8.86
C ALA A 260 -3.13 -23.65 8.73
N LEU A 261 -4.38 -24.09 8.93
CA LEU A 261 -5.56 -23.24 8.93
C LEU A 261 -5.66 -22.42 10.22
N GLU A 262 -5.39 -23.02 11.39
CA GLU A 262 -5.36 -22.31 12.67
C GLU A 262 -4.33 -21.18 12.67
N ASN A 263 -3.16 -21.41 12.05
CA ASN A 263 -2.14 -20.39 11.94
C ASN A 263 -2.55 -19.19 11.07
N THR A 264 -3.54 -19.32 10.17
CA THR A 264 -4.03 -18.17 9.39
C THR A 264 -4.61 -17.08 10.29
N VAL A 265 -5.45 -17.49 11.24
CA VAL A 265 -6.11 -16.59 12.20
C VAL A 265 -5.08 -16.06 13.19
N ARG A 266 -4.19 -16.92 13.71
CA ARG A 266 -3.13 -16.48 14.64
C ARG A 266 -2.21 -15.43 14.01
N LEU A 267 -1.88 -15.56 12.73
CA LEU A 267 -1.08 -14.58 12.01
C LEU A 267 -1.87 -13.29 11.75
N ALA A 268 -3.14 -13.42 11.38
CA ALA A 268 -4.03 -12.28 11.20
C ALA A 268 -4.15 -11.42 12.47
N GLU A 269 -4.36 -12.05 13.64
CA GLU A 269 -4.48 -11.40 14.94
C GLU A 269 -3.17 -10.70 15.39
N ARG A 270 -2.02 -11.21 14.95
CA ARG A 270 -0.70 -10.61 15.21
C ARG A 270 -0.46 -9.36 14.37
N CYS A 271 -1.04 -9.26 13.17
CA CYS A 271 -0.82 -8.15 12.26
C CYS A 271 -1.61 -6.92 12.71
N GLN A 272 -0.99 -6.02 13.47
CA GLN A 272 -1.62 -4.82 14.02
C GLN A 272 -0.96 -3.56 13.47
N VAL A 273 -1.53 -3.00 12.40
CA VAL A 273 -1.08 -1.74 11.82
C VAL A 273 -2.18 -0.71 11.97
N GLU A 274 -1.90 0.40 12.65
CA GLU A 274 -2.79 1.55 12.68
C GLU A 274 -2.26 2.70 11.82
N LEU A 275 -3.10 3.16 10.89
CA LEU A 275 -2.78 4.26 9.99
C LEU A 275 -3.48 5.53 10.48
N GLU A 276 -2.70 6.56 10.78
CA GLU A 276 -3.20 7.88 11.12
C GLU A 276 -3.54 8.66 9.84
N PHE A 277 -4.79 9.12 9.72
CA PHE A 277 -5.23 9.99 8.63
C PHE A 277 -5.54 11.39 9.16
N GLY A 278 -5.40 12.40 8.30
CA GLY A 278 -5.72 13.80 8.64
C GLY A 278 -4.58 14.56 9.30
N ARG A 279 -3.47 13.90 9.68
CA ARG A 279 -2.24 14.58 10.09
C ARG A 279 -1.51 15.13 8.88
N LEU A 280 -1.22 16.43 8.91
CA LEU A 280 -0.43 17.10 7.88
C LEU A 280 1.07 16.95 8.17
N HIS A 281 1.81 16.55 7.14
CA HIS A 281 3.27 16.48 7.16
C HIS A 281 3.83 17.52 6.18
N LEU A 282 3.92 18.77 6.65
CA LEU A 282 4.47 19.86 5.85
C LEU A 282 6.01 19.90 5.98
N PRO A 283 6.75 20.24 4.91
CA PRO A 283 8.17 20.52 5.00
C PRO A 283 8.44 21.76 5.85
N ASP A 284 9.70 21.97 6.24
CA ASP A 284 10.11 23.20 6.92
C ASP A 284 9.90 24.41 5.99
N PRO A 285 9.08 25.40 6.39
CA PRO A 285 8.81 26.59 5.58
C PRO A 285 9.94 27.63 5.60
N GLY A 286 11.07 27.37 6.29
CA GLY A 286 12.22 28.28 6.35
C GLY A 286 12.00 29.49 7.27
N VAL A 287 11.31 29.29 8.40
CA VAL A 287 11.10 30.37 9.38
C VAL A 287 12.43 30.77 10.04
N PRO A 288 12.77 32.07 10.14
CA PRO A 288 13.96 32.53 10.87
C PRO A 288 13.97 32.12 12.35
N GLU A 289 15.16 31.90 12.91
CA GLU A 289 15.32 31.59 14.34
C GLU A 289 14.67 32.68 15.22
N GLY A 290 13.93 32.24 16.24
CA GLY A 290 13.26 33.14 17.19
C GLY A 290 11.88 33.65 16.73
N MET A 291 11.40 33.22 15.57
CA MET A 291 10.04 33.55 15.09
C MET A 291 9.19 32.29 14.93
N THR A 292 7.87 32.46 15.07
CA THR A 292 6.88 31.48 14.66
C THR A 292 6.47 31.65 13.19
N ALA A 293 5.92 30.61 12.57
CA ALA A 293 5.39 30.70 11.21
C ALA A 293 4.30 31.78 11.08
N ASP A 294 3.47 31.97 12.10
CA ASP A 294 2.45 33.01 12.13
C ASP A 294 3.05 34.43 12.11
N GLU A 295 4.07 34.66 12.93
CA GLU A 295 4.74 35.97 13.02
C GLU A 295 5.49 36.30 11.72
N TYR A 296 6.19 35.31 11.17
CA TYR A 296 6.93 35.50 9.92
C TYR A 296 5.98 35.72 8.73
N LEU A 297 4.89 34.95 8.65
CA LEU A 297 3.84 35.17 7.65
C LEU A 297 3.25 36.58 7.76
N ALA A 298 2.88 37.01 8.97
CA ALA A 298 2.30 38.32 9.20
C ALA A 298 3.27 39.44 8.77
N GLN A 299 4.55 39.35 9.13
CA GLN A 299 5.57 40.31 8.71
C GLN A 299 5.62 40.45 7.19
N LEU A 300 5.75 39.32 6.47
CA LEU A 300 5.82 39.32 5.01
C LEU A 300 4.55 39.88 4.36
N CYS A 301 3.37 39.58 4.93
CA CYS A 301 2.12 40.12 4.40
C CYS A 301 2.03 41.63 4.58
N TRP A 302 2.46 42.17 5.72
CA TRP A 302 2.51 43.62 5.91
C TRP A 302 3.47 44.28 4.93
N GLU A 303 4.68 43.74 4.77
CA GLU A 303 5.65 44.20 3.76
C GLU A 303 5.06 44.18 2.34
N GLY A 304 4.36 43.09 1.99
CA GLY A 304 3.72 42.92 0.69
C GLY A 304 2.55 43.89 0.44
N ILE A 305 1.68 44.10 1.43
CA ILE A 305 0.58 45.07 1.33
C ILE A 305 1.11 46.48 1.12
N HIS A 306 2.19 46.87 1.80
CA HIS A 306 2.83 48.17 1.59
C HIS A 306 3.37 48.37 0.16
N GLN A 307 3.72 47.28 -0.53
CA GLN A 307 4.17 47.32 -1.93
C GLN A 307 3.00 47.30 -2.92
N ARG A 308 1.91 46.63 -2.57
CA ARG A 308 0.74 46.43 -3.45
C ARG A 308 -0.26 47.59 -3.41
N TYR A 309 -0.42 48.24 -2.26
CA TYR A 309 -1.37 49.34 -2.07
C TYR A 309 -0.64 50.68 -1.83
N PRO A 310 -0.95 51.75 -2.59
CA PRO A 310 -0.39 53.07 -2.37
C PRO A 310 -0.76 53.68 -1.00
N GLU A 311 -1.97 53.38 -0.51
CA GLU A 311 -2.48 53.80 0.79
C GLU A 311 -3.20 52.61 1.46
N ILE A 312 -2.88 52.34 2.73
CA ILE A 312 -3.54 51.28 3.50
C ILE A 312 -4.78 51.86 4.15
N THR A 313 -5.93 51.66 3.52
CA THR A 313 -7.22 52.03 4.08
C THR A 313 -7.60 51.11 5.24
N GLU A 314 -8.58 51.53 6.04
CA GLU A 314 -9.12 50.70 7.14
C GLU A 314 -9.72 49.38 6.63
N GLU A 315 -10.26 49.36 5.39
CA GLU A 315 -10.77 48.14 4.76
C GLU A 315 -9.65 47.12 4.48
N VAL A 316 -8.53 47.59 3.91
CA VAL A 316 -7.35 46.75 3.63
C VAL A 316 -6.77 46.20 4.93
N ARG A 317 -6.58 47.06 5.93
CA ARG A 317 -6.07 46.68 7.27
C ARG A 317 -6.94 45.59 7.90
N ARG A 318 -8.25 45.83 8.01
CA ARG A 318 -9.17 44.88 8.63
C ARG A 318 -9.22 43.56 7.90
N ARG A 319 -9.22 43.59 6.56
CA ARG A 319 -9.22 42.37 5.75
C ARG A 319 -7.96 41.55 6.00
N LEU A 320 -6.78 42.18 6.00
CA LEU A 320 -5.52 41.48 6.23
C LEU A 320 -5.46 40.87 7.64
N GLU A 321 -5.79 41.67 8.67
CA GLU A 321 -5.78 41.21 10.06
C GLU A 321 -6.74 40.04 10.29
N TYR A 322 -7.94 40.09 9.71
CA TYR A 322 -8.90 38.99 9.75
C TYR A 322 -8.37 37.73 9.07
N GLU A 323 -7.85 37.83 7.84
CA GLU A 323 -7.33 36.65 7.14
C GLU A 323 -6.14 36.02 7.86
N LEU A 324 -5.21 36.84 8.39
CA LEU A 324 -4.07 36.35 9.18
C LEU A 324 -4.53 35.63 10.46
N ASP A 325 -5.54 36.15 11.16
CA ASP A 325 -6.11 35.50 12.33
C ASP A 325 -6.77 34.16 11.98
N VAL A 326 -7.54 34.09 10.89
CA VAL A 326 -8.13 32.83 10.42
C VAL A 326 -7.04 31.81 10.04
N ILE A 327 -6.00 32.21 9.32
CA ILE A 327 -4.89 31.32 8.92
C ILE A 327 -4.15 30.80 10.16
N LYS A 328 -3.91 31.66 11.15
CA LYS A 328 -3.32 31.26 12.43
C LYS A 328 -4.18 30.25 13.16
N GLN A 329 -5.48 30.49 13.30
CA GLN A 329 -6.40 29.59 14.00
C GLN A 329 -6.58 28.23 13.29
N THR A 330 -6.46 28.20 11.97
CA THR A 330 -6.51 26.96 11.18
C THR A 330 -5.16 26.22 11.13
N GLY A 331 -4.06 26.87 11.52
CA GLY A 331 -2.72 26.27 11.54
C GLY A 331 -2.05 26.16 10.16
N PHE A 332 -2.48 26.97 9.18
CA PHE A 332 -1.98 26.89 7.80
C PHE A 332 -0.86 27.89 7.47
N SER A 333 -0.29 28.58 8.46
CA SER A 333 0.76 29.58 8.22
C SER A 333 1.99 28.98 7.53
N SER A 334 2.46 27.81 7.97
CA SER A 334 3.57 27.11 7.32
C SER A 334 3.26 26.74 5.86
N TYR A 335 2.02 26.33 5.57
CA TYR A 335 1.60 26.03 4.20
C TYR A 335 1.65 27.27 3.32
N MET A 336 1.14 28.42 3.79
CA MET A 336 1.20 29.68 3.05
C MET A 336 2.64 30.11 2.73
N LEU A 337 3.55 29.94 3.68
CA LEU A 337 4.98 30.23 3.50
C LEU A 337 5.64 29.32 2.45
N ILE A 338 5.29 28.03 2.43
CA ILE A 338 5.77 27.08 1.41
C ILE A 338 5.26 27.47 0.02
N VAL A 339 3.96 27.77 -0.12
CA VAL A 339 3.37 28.18 -1.40
C VAL A 339 3.99 29.48 -1.90
N ARG A 340 4.27 30.42 -1.00
CA ARG A 340 4.99 31.65 -1.32
C ARG A 340 6.38 31.35 -1.89
N ASP A 341 7.15 30.45 -1.28
CA ASP A 341 8.50 30.12 -1.78
C ASP A 341 8.47 29.60 -3.23
N PHE A 342 7.50 28.75 -3.57
CA PHE A 342 7.28 28.32 -4.95
C PHE A 342 6.93 29.48 -5.90
N ALA A 343 6.05 30.38 -5.47
CA ALA A 343 5.64 31.54 -6.26
C ALA A 343 6.82 32.53 -6.47
N ASP A 344 7.62 32.78 -5.43
CA ASP A 344 8.78 33.65 -5.48
C ASP A 344 9.90 33.05 -6.37
N PHE A 345 10.13 31.74 -6.27
CA PHE A 345 11.02 31.01 -7.19
C PHE A 345 10.56 31.18 -8.64
N ALA A 346 9.28 30.88 -8.92
CA ALA A 346 8.74 30.96 -10.27
C ALA A 346 8.87 32.38 -10.87
N ARG A 347 8.62 33.43 -10.08
CA ARG A 347 8.85 34.82 -10.53
C ARG A 347 10.30 35.11 -10.85
N ARG A 348 11.23 34.74 -9.95
CA ARG A 348 12.66 35.00 -10.12
C ARG A 348 13.20 34.33 -11.38
N GLU A 349 12.76 33.09 -11.63
CA GLU A 349 13.13 32.31 -12.82
C GLU A 349 12.26 32.64 -14.06
N ARG A 350 11.33 33.60 -13.94
CA ARG A 350 10.41 34.03 -15.01
C ARG A 350 9.56 32.88 -15.58
N ILE A 351 9.20 31.91 -14.73
CA ILE A 351 8.29 30.83 -15.04
C ILE A 351 6.86 31.36 -14.87
N PRO A 352 6.03 31.39 -15.94
CA PRO A 352 4.65 31.84 -15.83
C PRO A 352 3.83 30.91 -14.93
N PHE A 353 3.11 31.47 -13.96
CA PHE A 353 2.14 30.76 -13.14
C PHE A 353 0.90 31.63 -12.92
N GLY A 354 -0.17 31.03 -12.40
CA GLY A 354 -1.39 31.75 -12.05
C GLY A 354 -2.20 30.95 -11.05
N VAL A 355 -3.03 31.66 -10.28
CA VAL A 355 -3.91 31.08 -9.26
C VAL A 355 -5.27 30.73 -9.86
N ARG A 356 -5.87 29.64 -9.42
CA ARG A 356 -7.22 29.21 -9.79
C ARG A 356 -8.08 29.01 -8.54
N GLY A 357 -9.38 28.86 -8.73
CA GLY A 357 -10.30 28.54 -7.64
C GLY A 357 -10.46 29.69 -6.65
N SER A 358 -10.73 29.34 -5.39
CA SER A 358 -11.04 30.30 -4.33
C SER A 358 -9.82 31.04 -3.80
N ALA A 359 -8.60 30.54 -4.00
CA ALA A 359 -7.35 31.17 -3.56
C ALA A 359 -7.19 32.63 -4.02
N ALA A 360 -7.72 33.00 -5.19
CA ALA A 360 -7.72 34.39 -5.65
C ALA A 360 -8.47 35.37 -4.70
N ALA A 361 -9.30 34.87 -3.78
CA ALA A 361 -10.07 35.66 -2.84
C ALA A 361 -9.32 36.09 -1.58
N SER A 362 -8.05 35.69 -1.42
CA SER A 362 -7.25 36.02 -0.22
C SER A 362 -6.35 37.23 -0.44
N ILE A 363 -6.48 38.22 0.45
CA ILE A 363 -5.59 39.37 0.49
C ILE A 363 -4.18 38.98 0.98
N VAL A 364 -4.07 37.95 1.83
CA VAL A 364 -2.79 37.37 2.23
C VAL A 364 -2.05 36.82 1.02
N LEU A 365 -2.73 36.02 0.17
CA LEU A 365 -2.13 35.51 -1.06
C LEU A 365 -1.78 36.64 -2.05
N TYR A 366 -2.57 37.70 -2.11
CA TYR A 366 -2.23 38.88 -2.93
C TYR A 366 -0.99 39.61 -2.39
N ALA A 367 -0.90 39.80 -1.06
CA ALA A 367 0.21 40.45 -0.38
C ALA A 367 1.53 39.71 -0.59
N LEU A 368 1.51 38.39 -0.42
CA LEU A 368 2.68 37.52 -0.64
C LEU A 368 3.09 37.42 -2.11
N GLY A 369 2.30 37.97 -3.02
CA GLY A 369 2.45 37.69 -4.43
C GLY A 369 2.29 36.20 -4.72
N ILE A 370 1.28 35.54 -4.22
CA ILE A 370 0.87 34.26 -4.80
C ILE A 370 -0.13 34.52 -5.93
N THR A 371 -0.96 35.54 -5.79
CA THR A 371 -1.86 36.03 -6.85
C THR A 371 -1.59 37.50 -7.17
N ASP A 372 -1.89 37.91 -8.41
CA ASP A 372 -1.91 39.32 -8.82
C ASP A 372 -3.34 39.89 -8.88
N ILE A 373 -4.34 39.10 -8.51
CA ILE A 373 -5.74 39.53 -8.42
C ILE A 373 -5.96 40.18 -7.06
N ASP A 374 -6.30 41.47 -7.05
CA ASP A 374 -6.75 42.18 -5.85
C ASP A 374 -8.16 41.70 -5.45
N PRO A 375 -8.32 41.04 -4.28
CA PRO A 375 -9.61 40.52 -3.88
C PRO A 375 -10.61 41.59 -3.45
N LEU A 376 -10.15 42.75 -2.95
CA LEU A 376 -11.03 43.84 -2.53
C LEU A 376 -11.59 44.58 -3.75
N ALA A 377 -10.73 44.89 -4.73
CA ALA A 377 -11.16 45.50 -5.99
C ALA A 377 -12.20 44.64 -6.74
N ASN A 378 -12.08 43.31 -6.63
CA ASN A 378 -12.96 42.35 -7.27
C ASN A 378 -14.09 41.81 -6.36
N ARG A 379 -14.22 42.34 -5.13
CA ARG A 379 -15.24 41.94 -4.14
C ARG A 379 -15.29 40.43 -3.88
N LEU A 380 -14.12 39.81 -3.81
CA LEU A 380 -13.97 38.37 -3.57
C LEU A 380 -14.08 38.06 -2.07
N VAL A 381 -14.74 36.92 -1.79
CA VAL A 381 -15.10 36.48 -0.44
C VAL A 381 -14.07 35.47 0.06
N PHE A 382 -13.32 35.83 1.10
CA PHE A 382 -12.24 35.00 1.65
C PHE A 382 -12.73 33.67 2.21
N GLU A 383 -13.93 33.63 2.77
CA GLU A 383 -14.53 32.43 3.39
C GLU A 383 -14.80 31.31 2.37
N ARG A 384 -14.75 31.62 1.06
CA ARG A 384 -14.78 30.62 0.00
C ARG A 384 -13.43 29.90 -0.15
N PHE A 385 -12.35 30.53 0.28
CA PHE A 385 -11.01 29.96 0.30
C PHE A 385 -10.75 29.24 1.61
N LEU A 386 -10.91 29.93 2.74
CA LEU A 386 -10.61 29.38 4.05
C LEU A 386 -11.64 29.82 5.08
N ASN A 387 -12.16 28.89 5.86
CA ASN A 387 -13.23 29.14 6.82
C ASN A 387 -12.94 28.39 8.13
N LEU A 388 -13.11 29.06 9.27
CA LEU A 388 -12.92 28.48 10.60
C LEU A 388 -13.85 27.29 10.89
N GLU A 389 -15.05 27.27 10.30
CA GLU A 389 -16.01 26.17 10.42
C GLU A 389 -15.59 24.93 9.63
N ARG A 390 -14.68 25.08 8.66
CA ARG A 390 -14.17 24.01 7.78
C ARG A 390 -12.65 24.01 7.81
N ARG A 391 -12.08 23.27 8.76
CA ARG A 391 -10.62 23.07 8.88
C ARG A 391 -10.08 22.06 7.86
N GLU A 392 -10.50 22.20 6.61
CA GLU A 392 -9.92 21.45 5.49
C GLU A 392 -8.69 22.21 5.00
N MET A 393 -7.68 21.48 4.52
CA MET A 393 -6.49 22.09 3.95
C MET A 393 -6.88 22.87 2.69
N PRO A 394 -6.50 24.16 2.57
CA PRO A 394 -6.71 24.90 1.34
C PRO A 394 -5.84 24.31 0.21
N ASP A 395 -6.39 24.31 -1.00
CA ASP A 395 -5.73 23.88 -2.24
C ASP A 395 -5.30 25.08 -3.09
#